data_AF-A0A818GPR4-F1
#
_entry.id   AF-A0A818GPR4-F1
#
_cell.length_a   1.000
_cell.length_b   1.000
_cell.length_c   1.000
_cell.angle_alpha   90.00
_cell.angle_beta   90.00
_cell.angle_gamma   90.00
#
_symmetry.space_group_name_H-M   'P 1'
#
loop_
_entity.id
_entity.type
_entity.pdbx_description
1 polymer ?
#
loop_
_entity_poly.entity_id
_entity_poly.type
_entity_poly.pdbx_seq_one_letter_code
_entity_poly.pdbx_strand_id
1 'polypeptide(L)'
;LLIDRGFRNDMQTLPIVCSLCSWTGILNIYQNHLDQNHQNPTCDSCGQKFNSVNDLDRHIQYDCEKTTVDCPLKQIGCQEMVLRLHLAEHYISDQHQRVLVNFVRQMDSILSTNMNNNSLINSNQRTHFDVNELEKISKTTNILLDNTKTLADELERLSIERNRIHNTLQSFIQESSILKKSIEEQNSSIDGIKFNEQISEQDLLSVEQKLNNMNLDPYDGTYLWKITNVQEKIG
;
A
#
# COMPACT_ATOMS: atom_id res chain seq x y z
N LEU A 1 -0.78 16.32 -19.62
CA LEU A 1 0.67 16.43 -19.91
C LEU A 1 1.10 15.17 -20.68
N LEU A 2 1.23 15.28 -22.01
CA LEU A 2 1.77 14.19 -22.83
C LEU A 2 3.28 14.16 -22.62
N ILE A 3 3.76 13.25 -21.76
CA ILE A 3 5.20 13.03 -21.61
C ILE A 3 5.74 12.52 -22.95
N ASP A 4 6.65 13.28 -23.54
CA ASP A 4 7.27 12.99 -24.84
C ASP A 4 7.87 11.57 -24.85
N ARG A 5 7.69 10.88 -25.98
CA ARG A 5 8.16 9.51 -26.17
C ARG A 5 9.69 9.45 -26.16
N GLY A 6 10.35 10.53 -26.63
CA GLY A 6 11.80 10.70 -26.55
C GLY A 6 12.29 10.69 -25.10
N PHE A 7 11.68 11.52 -24.25
CA PHE A 7 12.02 11.61 -22.82
C PHE A 7 11.91 10.26 -22.08
N ARG A 8 10.86 9.47 -22.38
CA ARG A 8 10.70 8.13 -21.79
C ARG A 8 11.79 7.15 -22.20
N ASN A 9 12.22 7.21 -23.47
CA ASN A 9 13.30 6.36 -23.97
C ASN A 9 14.65 6.77 -23.36
N ASP A 10 14.89 8.07 -23.20
CA ASP A 10 16.11 8.59 -22.59
C ASP A 10 16.20 8.22 -21.10
N MET A 11 15.09 8.23 -20.37
CA MET A 11 15.09 7.73 -18.98
C MET A 11 15.45 6.24 -18.89
N GLN A 12 15.03 5.41 -19.85
CA GLN A 12 15.28 3.98 -19.82
C GLN A 12 16.73 3.60 -20.13
N THR A 13 17.49 4.49 -20.77
CA THR A 13 18.91 4.31 -21.08
C THR A 13 19.84 4.87 -20.00
N LEU A 14 19.29 5.48 -18.95
CA LEU A 14 20.09 6.01 -17.85
C LEU A 14 20.90 4.90 -17.17
N PRO A 15 22.21 5.14 -16.95
CA PRO A 15 23.05 4.19 -16.26
C PRO A 15 22.65 4.12 -14.79
N ILE A 16 22.63 2.89 -14.25
CA ILE A 16 22.31 2.60 -12.86
C ILE A 16 23.28 1.56 -12.31
N VAL A 17 23.66 1.74 -11.06
CA VAL A 17 24.52 0.82 -10.28
C VAL A 17 23.60 0.10 -9.30
N CYS A 18 23.76 -1.22 -9.17
CA CYS A 18 23.02 -1.98 -8.16
C CYS A 18 23.50 -1.62 -6.74
N SER A 19 22.57 -1.43 -5.82
CA SER A 19 22.87 -1.16 -4.40
C SER A 19 23.34 -2.42 -3.64
N LEU A 20 23.05 -3.61 -4.16
CA LEU A 20 23.30 -4.90 -3.51
C LEU A 20 24.50 -5.67 -4.08
N CYS A 21 25.02 -5.28 -5.24
CA CYS A 21 26.21 -5.89 -5.85
C CYS A 21 26.95 -4.92 -6.77
N SER A 22 28.10 -5.34 -7.29
CA SER A 22 28.92 -4.52 -8.20
C SER A 22 28.39 -4.43 -9.65
N TRP A 23 27.12 -4.78 -9.90
CA TRP A 23 26.54 -4.74 -11.23
C TRP A 23 26.23 -3.29 -11.66
N THR A 24 26.50 -3.01 -12.93
CA THR A 24 26.20 -1.73 -13.59
C THR A 24 25.50 -2.00 -14.92
N GLY A 25 24.43 -1.28 -15.20
CA GLY A 25 23.69 -1.39 -16.45
C GLY A 25 22.76 -0.20 -16.67
N ILE A 26 21.68 -0.41 -17.42
CA ILE A 26 20.69 0.64 -17.69
C ILE A 26 19.38 0.37 -16.94
N LEU A 27 18.61 1.43 -16.67
CA LEU A 27 17.34 1.36 -15.94
C LEU A 27 16.38 0.31 -16.51
N ASN A 28 16.31 0.17 -17.84
CA ASN A 28 15.42 -0.77 -18.51
C ASN A 28 15.62 -2.24 -18.08
N ILE A 29 16.87 -2.65 -17.83
CA ILE A 29 17.20 -4.04 -17.48
C ILE A 29 17.42 -4.23 -15.97
N TYR A 30 17.35 -3.15 -15.20
CA TYR A 30 17.63 -3.16 -13.77
C TYR A 30 16.67 -4.07 -13.00
N GLN A 31 15.36 -3.97 -13.25
CA GLN A 31 14.38 -4.81 -12.57
C GLN A 31 14.64 -6.31 -12.81
N ASN A 32 14.95 -6.68 -14.05
CA ASN A 32 15.28 -8.06 -14.39
C ASN A 32 16.58 -8.54 -13.71
N HIS A 33 17.57 -7.65 -13.55
CA HIS A 33 18.77 -7.96 -12.77
C HIS A 33 18.42 -8.25 -11.29
N LEU A 34 17.56 -7.41 -10.68
CA LEU A 34 17.12 -7.60 -9.29
C LEU A 34 16.38 -8.94 -9.11
N ASP A 35 15.45 -9.27 -10.01
CA ASP A 35 14.64 -10.48 -9.93
C ASP A 35 15.45 -11.78 -10.11
N GLN A 36 16.57 -11.73 -10.84
CA GLN A 36 17.43 -12.88 -11.10
C GLN A 36 18.56 -13.07 -10.09
N ASN A 37 19.15 -11.96 -9.60
CA ASN A 37 20.38 -12.00 -8.80
C ASN A 37 20.14 -11.72 -7.31
N HIS A 38 18.99 -11.14 -6.98
CA HIS A 38 18.63 -10.74 -5.61
C HIS A 38 17.27 -11.32 -5.22
N GLN A 39 17.09 -12.63 -5.45
CA GLN A 39 15.92 -13.33 -4.94
C GLN A 39 15.98 -13.43 -3.41
N ASN A 40 14.96 -12.89 -2.78
CA ASN A 40 14.81 -12.79 -1.32
C ASN A 40 15.87 -11.94 -0.61
N PRO A 41 15.93 -10.63 -0.89
CA PRO A 41 16.94 -9.78 -0.29
C PRO A 41 16.69 -9.62 1.22
N THR A 42 17.79 -9.56 1.98
CA THR A 42 17.79 -9.43 3.44
C THR A 42 18.19 -8.04 3.88
N CYS A 43 17.55 -7.51 4.91
CA CYS A 43 18.01 -6.29 5.54
C CYS A 43 19.25 -6.56 6.39
N ASP A 44 20.35 -5.87 6.12
CA ASP A 44 21.59 -6.02 6.89
C ASP A 44 21.47 -5.52 8.33
N SER A 45 20.56 -4.57 8.60
CA SER A 45 20.37 -3.98 9.93
C SER A 45 19.51 -4.85 10.85
N CYS A 46 18.49 -5.52 10.31
CA CYS A 46 17.55 -6.30 11.13
C CYS A 46 17.50 -7.80 10.83
N GLY A 47 18.07 -8.25 9.71
CA GLY A 47 18.07 -9.64 9.25
C GLY A 47 16.77 -10.13 8.62
N GLN A 48 15.76 -9.27 8.46
CA GLN A 48 14.47 -9.63 7.87
C GLN A 48 14.60 -9.91 6.37
N LYS A 49 13.95 -10.97 5.89
CA LYS A 49 13.88 -11.36 4.48
C LYS A 49 12.66 -10.73 3.81
N PHE A 50 12.83 -10.26 2.59
CA PHE A 50 11.78 -9.68 1.77
C PHE A 50 11.62 -10.46 0.47
N ASN A 51 10.48 -10.32 -0.21
CA ASN A 51 10.24 -11.00 -1.49
C ASN A 51 10.77 -10.22 -2.69
N SER A 52 11.05 -8.92 -2.52
CA SER A 52 11.58 -8.05 -3.56
C SER A 52 12.54 -7.00 -2.98
N VAL A 53 13.40 -6.45 -3.84
CA VAL A 53 14.34 -5.38 -3.47
C VAL A 53 13.60 -4.08 -3.17
N ASN A 54 12.49 -3.80 -3.88
CA ASN A 54 11.66 -2.63 -3.60
C ASN A 54 11.02 -2.70 -2.20
N ASP A 55 10.61 -3.90 -1.75
CA ASP A 55 10.09 -4.09 -0.40
C ASP A 55 11.18 -3.92 0.66
N LEU A 56 12.41 -4.38 0.37
CA LEU A 56 13.56 -4.15 1.23
C LEU A 56 13.90 -2.65 1.31
N ASP A 57 13.95 -1.94 0.19
CA ASP A 57 14.26 -0.50 0.15
C ASP A 57 13.23 0.30 0.95
N ARG A 58 11.93 0.00 0.76
CA ARG A 58 10.85 0.60 1.55
C ARG A 58 11.04 0.32 3.05
N HIS A 59 11.36 -0.92 3.40
CA HIS A 59 11.64 -1.29 4.78
C HIS A 59 12.82 -0.50 5.36
N ILE A 60 13.97 -0.44 4.68
CA ILE A 60 15.14 0.32 5.15
C ILE A 60 14.80 1.80 5.31
N GLN A 61 14.02 2.36 4.38
CA GLN A 61 13.69 3.78 4.36
C GLN A 61 12.64 4.18 5.40
N TYR A 62 11.69 3.32 5.75
CA TYR A 62 10.54 3.72 6.58
C TYR A 62 10.33 2.85 7.82
N ASP A 63 10.57 1.53 7.72
CA ASP A 63 10.08 0.56 8.71
C ASP A 63 11.19 -0.05 9.58
N CYS A 64 12.46 0.03 9.16
CA CYS A 64 13.54 -0.63 9.87
C CYS A 64 14.00 0.16 11.09
N GLU A 65 13.62 -0.32 12.27
CA GLU A 65 13.96 0.25 13.57
C GLU A 65 15.47 0.20 13.89
N LYS A 66 16.17 -0.79 13.34
CA LYS A 66 17.61 -1.03 13.57
C LYS A 66 18.52 -0.29 12.60
N THR A 67 17.96 0.42 11.63
CA THR A 67 18.76 1.26 10.72
C THR A 67 19.12 2.56 11.43
N THR A 68 20.39 2.97 11.32
CA THR A 68 20.84 4.31 11.73
C THR A 68 20.39 5.34 10.72
N VAL A 69 19.74 6.40 11.19
CA VAL A 69 19.22 7.49 10.36
C VAL A 69 19.79 8.83 10.82
N ASP A 70 19.86 9.77 9.89
CA ASP A 70 20.16 11.16 10.21
C ASP A 70 19.04 11.76 11.06
N CYS A 71 19.41 12.52 12.08
CA CYS A 71 18.45 13.30 12.85
C CYS A 71 17.74 14.33 11.92
N PRO A 72 16.41 14.50 12.00
CA PRO A 72 15.68 15.52 11.22
C PRO A 72 16.19 16.95 11.43
N LEU A 73 16.80 17.24 12.58
CA LEU A 73 17.36 18.55 12.91
C LEU A 73 18.80 18.75 12.39
N LYS A 74 19.29 17.87 11.51
CA LYS A 74 20.62 17.98 10.89
C LYS A 74 20.84 19.28 10.14
N GLN A 75 19.80 19.78 9.48
CA GLN A 75 19.84 21.06 8.77
C GLN A 75 20.00 22.27 9.71
N ILE A 76 19.61 22.11 10.98
CA ILE A 76 19.62 23.17 11.99
C ILE A 76 20.84 23.05 12.93
N GLY A 77 21.55 21.91 12.89
CA GLY A 77 22.84 21.74 13.57
C GLY A 77 23.01 20.43 14.35
N CYS A 78 22.07 19.48 14.30
CA CYS A 78 22.28 18.17 14.93
C CYS A 78 23.10 17.22 14.03
N GLN A 79 24.30 16.84 14.45
CA GLN A 79 25.19 15.97 13.65
C GLN A 79 25.12 14.49 14.04
N GLU A 80 24.24 14.11 14.96
CA GLU A 80 24.15 12.72 15.42
C GLU A 80 23.40 11.84 14.40
N MET A 81 23.97 10.65 14.14
CA MET A 81 23.25 9.55 13.51
C MET A 81 22.76 8.60 14.58
N VAL A 82 21.46 8.32 14.58
CA VAL A 82 20.80 7.61 15.67
C VAL A 82 20.02 6.44 15.10
N LEU A 83 19.96 5.34 15.85
CA LEU A 83 19.07 4.23 15.51
C LEU A 83 17.63 4.74 15.46
N ARG A 84 16.88 4.35 14.42
CA ARG A 84 15.49 4.78 14.25
C ARG A 84 14.63 4.50 15.49
N LEU A 85 14.87 3.37 16.17
CA LEU A 85 14.20 3.04 17.43
C LEU A 85 14.42 4.08 18.54
N HIS A 86 15.63 4.64 18.65
CA HIS A 86 15.98 5.62 19.69
C HIS A 86 15.81 7.07 19.22
N LEU A 87 15.30 7.29 18.00
CA LEU A 87 15.15 8.63 17.45
C LEU A 87 14.19 9.49 18.29
N ALA A 88 13.12 8.89 18.83
CA ALA A 88 12.17 9.59 19.68
C ALA A 88 12.81 10.09 20.99
N GLU A 89 13.63 9.26 21.62
CA GLU A 89 14.35 9.61 22.86
C GLU A 89 15.43 10.66 22.58
N HIS A 90 16.20 10.49 21.50
CA HIS A 90 17.16 11.49 21.05
C HIS A 90 16.49 12.84 20.72
N TYR A 91 15.26 12.83 20.19
CA TYR A 91 14.53 14.06 19.87
C TYR A 91 14.31 14.97 21.10
N ILE A 92 14.15 14.38 22.29
CA ILE A 92 13.87 15.08 23.56
C ILE A 92 15.18 15.50 24.28
N SER A 93 16.35 15.17 23.74
CA SER A 93 17.63 15.49 24.36
C SER A 93 17.87 17.00 24.53
N ASP A 94 18.61 17.37 25.58
CA ASP A 94 19.04 18.76 25.84
C ASP A 94 19.79 19.39 24.66
N GLN A 95 20.42 18.56 23.81
CA GLN A 95 21.09 19.01 22.61
C GLN A 95 20.12 19.66 21.62
N HIS A 96 18.96 19.05 21.40
CA HIS A 96 17.95 19.63 20.53
C HIS A 96 17.31 20.86 21.13
N GLN A 97 17.09 20.89 22.45
CA GLN A 97 16.62 22.11 23.10
C GLN A 97 17.58 23.29 22.83
N ARG A 98 18.90 23.06 22.93
CA ARG A 98 19.91 24.10 22.61
C ARG A 98 19.88 24.51 21.14
N VAL A 99 19.84 23.55 20.22
CA VAL A 99 19.82 23.81 18.77
C VAL A 99 18.58 24.60 18.38
N LEU A 100 17.40 24.20 18.88
CA LEU A 100 16.13 24.88 18.61
C LEU A 100 16.10 26.29 19.19
N VAL A 101 16.54 26.48 20.44
CA VAL A 101 16.60 27.82 21.06
C VAL A 101 17.55 28.74 20.29
N ASN A 102 18.70 28.24 19.84
CA ASN A 102 19.63 29.02 19.04
C ASN A 102 19.04 29.40 17.67
N PHE A 103 18.35 28.47 17.02
CA PHE A 103 17.68 28.73 15.74
C PHE A 103 16.57 29.79 15.88
N VAL A 104 15.73 29.70 16.92
CA VAL A 104 14.69 30.70 17.19
C VAL A 104 15.30 32.07 17.47
N ARG A 105 16.39 32.16 18.25
CA ARG A 105 17.08 33.43 18.49
C ARG A 105 17.66 34.05 17.22
N GLN A 106 18.18 33.23 16.30
CA GLN A 106 18.65 33.71 15.00
C GLN A 106 17.48 34.25 14.15
N MET A 107 16.35 33.54 14.14
CA MET A 107 15.12 34.00 13.48
C MET A 107 14.60 35.32 14.06
N ASP A 108 14.54 35.44 15.39
CA ASP A 108 14.13 36.65 16.08
C ASP A 108 15.06 37.82 15.78
N SER A 109 16.38 37.57 15.68
CA SER A 109 17.34 38.59 15.26
C SER A 109 17.06 39.08 13.84
N ILE A 110 16.74 38.19 12.90
CA ILE A 110 16.42 38.56 11.51
C ILE A 110 15.13 39.38 11.45
N LEU A 111 14.09 38.96 12.17
CA LEU A 111 12.80 39.68 12.24
C LEU A 111 12.93 41.04 12.94
N SER A 112 13.69 41.11 14.03
CA SER A 112 13.94 42.34 14.79
C SER A 112 14.79 43.35 14.00
N THR A 113 15.75 42.87 13.21
CA THR A 113 16.55 43.72 12.32
C THR A 113 15.68 44.29 11.19
N ASN A 114 14.71 43.53 10.69
CA ASN A 114 13.79 43.99 9.65
C ASN A 114 12.77 45.03 10.17
N MET A 115 12.36 44.93 11.43
CA MET A 115 11.50 45.95 12.08
C MET A 115 12.25 47.25 12.41
N ASN A 116 13.51 47.17 12.83
CA ASN A 116 14.33 48.36 13.10
C ASN A 116 14.76 49.11 11.83
N ASN A 117 14.85 48.43 10.68
CA ASN A 117 15.19 49.07 9.40
C ASN A 117 14.06 49.94 8.83
N ASN A 118 12.81 49.80 9.30
CA ASN A 118 11.71 50.71 8.93
C ASN A 118 11.71 52.03 9.72
N SER A 119 12.59 52.21 10.73
CA SER A 119 12.70 53.44 11.53
C SER A 119 13.98 54.25 11.27
N LEU A 120 14.83 53.86 10.32
CA LEU A 120 16.11 54.51 10.01
C LEU A 120 16.21 54.89 8.53
N ILE A 121 15.17 55.54 7.98
CA ILE A 121 15.33 56.36 6.77
C ILE A 121 15.82 57.75 7.19
N ASN A 122 17.05 57.82 7.70
CA ASN A 122 17.84 59.05 7.63
C ASN A 122 19.33 58.77 7.82
N SER A 123 20.03 58.36 6.76
CA SER A 123 21.40 58.82 6.44
C SER A 123 21.99 58.07 5.23
N ASN A 124 21.98 58.75 4.10
CA ASN A 124 23.10 58.86 3.15
C ASN A 124 23.98 57.62 2.88
N GLN A 125 23.41 56.55 2.33
CA GLN A 125 24.13 55.74 1.33
C GLN A 125 23.19 55.48 0.16
N ARG A 126 23.38 56.23 -0.94
CA ARG A 126 22.78 55.88 -2.23
C ARG A 126 23.45 54.61 -2.72
N THR A 127 22.91 53.46 -2.36
CA THR A 127 23.01 52.28 -3.23
C THR A 127 22.24 52.63 -4.50
N HIS A 128 22.95 52.82 -5.61
CA HIS A 128 22.34 53.05 -6.91
C HIS A 128 21.68 51.73 -7.37
N PHE A 129 20.52 51.40 -6.79
CA PHE A 129 19.67 50.35 -7.32
C PHE A 129 19.02 50.89 -8.59
N ASP A 130 19.31 50.25 -9.71
CA ASP A 130 18.69 50.54 -10.99
C ASP A 130 17.18 50.30 -10.86
N VAL A 131 16.38 51.37 -10.94
CA VAL A 131 14.93 51.35 -10.80
C VAL A 131 14.29 50.39 -11.81
N ASN A 132 14.94 50.17 -12.95
CA ASN A 132 14.51 49.20 -13.96
C ASN A 132 14.62 47.75 -13.48
N GLU A 133 15.63 47.41 -12.67
CA GLU A 133 15.77 46.06 -12.11
C GLU A 133 14.74 45.81 -11.00
N LEU A 134 14.42 46.82 -10.19
CA LEU A 134 13.34 46.72 -9.21
C LEU A 134 11.97 46.54 -9.89
N GLU A 135 11.72 47.21 -11.02
CA GLU A 135 10.49 47.05 -11.78
C GLU A 135 10.38 45.65 -12.42
N LYS A 136 11.49 45.11 -12.93
CA LYS A 136 11.56 43.72 -13.41
C LYS A 136 11.27 42.74 -12.29
N ILE A 137 11.91 42.92 -11.13
CA ILE A 137 11.69 42.07 -9.95
C ILE A 137 10.21 42.14 -9.53
N SER A 138 9.62 43.34 -9.46
CA SER A 138 8.22 43.52 -9.12
C SER A 138 7.27 42.81 -10.10
N LYS A 139 7.56 42.87 -11.41
CA LYS A 139 6.80 42.12 -12.43
C LYS A 139 6.95 40.62 -12.22
N THR A 140 8.15 40.12 -11.98
CA THR A 140 8.37 38.68 -11.71
C THR A 140 7.68 38.21 -10.43
N THR A 141 7.69 38.99 -9.36
CA THR A 141 6.99 38.64 -8.11
C THR A 141 5.48 38.64 -8.30
N ASN A 142 4.92 39.55 -9.10
CA ASN A 142 3.49 39.56 -9.40
C ASN A 142 3.07 38.34 -10.23
N ILE A 143 3.88 37.94 -11.22
CA ILE A 143 3.66 36.71 -12.00
C ILE A 143 3.74 35.48 -11.10
N LEU A 144 4.75 35.43 -10.22
CA LEU A 144 4.89 34.33 -9.26
C LEU A 144 3.69 34.27 -8.32
N LEU A 145 3.19 35.41 -7.84
CA LEU A 145 1.99 35.47 -7.00
C LEU A 145 0.77 34.89 -7.72
N ASP A 146 0.54 35.27 -8.99
CA ASP A 146 -0.58 34.76 -9.78
C ASP A 146 -0.45 33.25 -10.07
N ASN A 147 0.77 32.79 -10.35
CA ASN A 147 1.08 31.37 -10.50
C ASN A 147 0.85 30.59 -9.18
N THR A 148 1.21 31.15 -8.03
CA THR A 148 0.94 30.49 -6.74
C THR A 148 -0.55 30.39 -6.44
N LYS A 149 -1.34 31.40 -6.84
CA LYS A 149 -2.79 31.40 -6.68
C LYS A 149 -3.44 30.36 -7.58
N THR A 150 -3.07 30.30 -8.86
CA THR A 150 -3.58 29.30 -9.78
C THR A 150 -3.24 27.87 -9.35
N LEU A 151 -2.03 27.64 -8.84
CA LEU A 151 -1.65 26.34 -8.26
C LEU A 151 -2.49 25.99 -7.02
N ALA A 152 -2.83 26.97 -6.18
CA ALA A 152 -3.70 26.74 -5.02
C ALA A 152 -5.11 26.32 -5.47
N ASP A 153 -5.67 26.98 -6.48
CA ASP A 153 -6.97 26.64 -7.06
C ASP A 153 -6.96 25.22 -7.69
N GLU A 154 -5.86 24.85 -8.38
CA GLU A 154 -5.69 23.50 -8.92
C GLU A 154 -5.60 22.44 -7.83
N LEU A 155 -4.89 22.71 -6.74
CA LEU A 155 -4.81 21.80 -5.58
C LEU A 155 -6.18 21.58 -4.94
N GLU A 156 -6.99 22.63 -4.80
CA GLU A 156 -8.36 22.52 -4.30
C GLU A 156 -9.22 21.66 -5.23
N ARG A 157 -9.16 21.92 -6.53
CA ARG A 157 -9.88 21.13 -7.54
C ARG A 157 -9.48 19.65 -7.50
N LEU A 158 -8.19 19.35 -7.42
CA LEU A 158 -7.68 17.99 -7.30
C LEU A 158 -8.11 17.32 -5.99
N SER A 159 -8.20 18.09 -4.89
CA SER A 159 -8.72 17.59 -3.62
C SER A 159 -10.19 17.15 -3.74
N ILE A 160 -11.02 17.95 -4.41
CA ILE A 160 -12.42 17.62 -4.69
C ILE A 160 -12.52 16.37 -5.57
N GLU A 161 -11.74 16.29 -6.65
CA GLU A 161 -11.73 15.14 -7.56
C GLU A 161 -11.28 13.86 -6.85
N ARG A 162 -10.22 13.94 -6.02
CA ARG A 162 -9.75 12.84 -5.18
C ARG A 162 -10.84 12.34 -4.24
N ASN A 163 -11.58 13.24 -3.58
CA ASN A 163 -12.68 12.84 -2.70
C ASN A 163 -13.82 12.19 -3.47
N ARG A 164 -14.13 12.67 -4.67
CA ARG A 164 -15.14 12.06 -5.55
C ARG A 164 -14.77 10.63 -5.93
N ILE A 165 -13.53 10.41 -6.39
CA ILE A 165 -13.02 9.09 -6.76
C ILE A 165 -13.01 8.17 -5.54
N HIS A 166 -12.57 8.66 -4.38
CA HIS A 166 -12.58 7.91 -3.14
C HIS A 166 -13.98 7.40 -2.78
N ASN A 167 -14.99 8.28 -2.84
CA ASN A 167 -16.37 7.90 -2.54
C ASN A 167 -16.91 6.83 -3.52
N THR A 168 -16.61 6.97 -4.82
CA THR A 168 -17.02 5.96 -5.82
C THR A 168 -16.32 4.62 -5.63
N LEU A 169 -15.06 4.63 -5.19
CA LEU A 169 -14.32 3.42 -4.90
C LEU A 169 -14.86 2.73 -3.63
N GLN A 170 -15.23 3.50 -2.61
CA GLN A 170 -15.88 2.98 -1.41
C GLN A 170 -17.23 2.31 -1.72
N SER A 171 -18.08 2.92 -2.55
CA SER A 171 -19.34 2.29 -2.95
C SER A 171 -19.11 0.99 -3.73
N PHE A 172 -18.13 0.97 -4.64
CA PHE A 172 -17.78 -0.25 -5.38
C PHE A 172 -17.25 -1.38 -4.49
N ILE A 173 -16.44 -1.03 -3.47
CA ILE A 173 -15.98 -2.01 -2.48
C ILE A 173 -17.16 -2.62 -1.70
N GLN A 174 -18.12 -1.78 -1.30
CA GLN A 174 -19.32 -2.25 -0.61
C GLN A 174 -20.14 -3.20 -1.50
N GLU A 175 -20.37 -2.84 -2.77
CA GLU A 175 -21.05 -3.69 -3.74
C GLU A 175 -20.33 -5.04 -3.94
N SER A 176 -19.00 -5.00 -4.08
CA SER A 176 -18.18 -6.21 -4.21
C SER A 176 -18.29 -7.10 -2.97
N SER A 177 -18.35 -6.53 -1.76
CA SER A 177 -18.53 -7.30 -0.53
C SER A 177 -19.89 -8.01 -0.47
N ILE A 178 -20.95 -7.33 -0.93
CA ILE A 178 -22.31 -7.88 -1.00
C ILE A 178 -22.36 -9.02 -2.02
N LEU A 179 -21.78 -8.82 -3.20
CA LEU A 179 -21.70 -9.85 -4.24
C LEU A 179 -20.93 -11.08 -3.76
N LYS A 180 -19.81 -10.89 -3.05
CA LYS A 180 -19.04 -11.99 -2.48
C LYS A 180 -19.89 -12.82 -1.50
N LYS A 181 -20.61 -12.16 -0.59
CA LYS A 181 -21.49 -12.85 0.36
C LYS A 181 -22.62 -13.61 -0.35
N SER A 182 -23.21 -13.02 -1.38
CA SER A 182 -24.22 -13.68 -2.21
C SER A 182 -23.70 -14.96 -2.87
N ILE A 183 -22.46 -14.93 -3.39
CA ILE A 183 -21.81 -16.12 -3.96
C ILE A 183 -21.57 -17.19 -2.89
N GLU A 184 -21.15 -16.82 -1.68
CA GLU A 184 -20.96 -17.76 -0.56
C GLU A 184 -22.27 -18.44 -0.15
N GLU A 185 -23.38 -17.70 -0.11
CA GLU A 185 -24.72 -18.23 0.16
C GLU A 185 -25.19 -19.19 -0.95
N GLN A 186 -24.98 -18.82 -2.22
CA GLN A 186 -25.30 -19.67 -3.36
C GLN A 186 -24.49 -20.98 -3.35
N ASN A 187 -23.20 -20.92 -3.03
CA ASN A 187 -22.36 -22.12 -2.92
C ASN A 187 -22.85 -23.05 -1.81
N SER A 188 -23.22 -22.50 -0.64
CA SER A 188 -23.78 -23.30 0.46
C SER A 188 -25.08 -24.00 0.05
N SER A 189 -25.92 -23.33 -0.74
CA SER A 189 -27.15 -23.92 -1.30
C SER A 189 -26.84 -25.06 -2.29
N ILE A 190 -25.87 -24.86 -3.18
CA ILE A 190 -25.42 -25.89 -4.12
C ILE A 190 -24.88 -27.12 -3.38
N ASP A 191 -24.13 -26.94 -2.30
CA ASP A 191 -23.62 -28.05 -1.50
C ASP A 191 -24.76 -28.85 -0.85
N GLY A 192 -25.83 -28.18 -0.40
CA GLY A 192 -27.05 -28.83 0.07
C GLY A 192 -27.76 -29.63 -1.04
N ILE A 193 -27.85 -29.09 -2.25
CA ILE A 193 -28.44 -29.79 -3.41
C ILE A 193 -27.60 -31.03 -3.76
N LYS A 194 -26.28 -30.92 -3.82
CA LYS A 194 -25.37 -32.05 -4.08
C LYS A 194 -25.53 -33.16 -3.05
N PHE A 195 -25.69 -32.79 -1.77
CA PHE A 195 -25.93 -33.77 -0.72
C PHE A 195 -27.27 -34.50 -0.92
N ASN A 196 -28.34 -33.76 -1.26
CA ASN A 196 -29.64 -34.36 -1.56
C ASN A 196 -29.60 -35.26 -2.80
N GLU A 197 -28.83 -34.87 -3.83
CA GLU A 197 -28.58 -35.69 -5.02
C GLU A 197 -27.92 -37.02 -4.64
N GLN A 198 -26.87 -37.00 -3.81
CA GLN A 198 -26.21 -38.20 -3.31
C GLN A 198 -27.15 -39.14 -2.54
N ILE A 199 -28.01 -38.60 -1.68
CA ILE A 199 -29.02 -39.41 -0.98
C ILE A 199 -29.98 -40.05 -1.98
N SER A 200 -30.46 -39.27 -2.96
CA SER A 200 -31.40 -39.75 -3.97
C SER A 200 -30.79 -40.87 -4.83
N GLU A 201 -29.51 -40.75 -5.20
CA GLU A 201 -28.76 -41.80 -5.89
C GLU A 201 -28.65 -43.08 -5.04
N GLN A 202 -28.36 -42.95 -3.74
CA GLN A 202 -28.29 -44.08 -2.81
C GLN A 202 -29.64 -44.80 -2.67
N ASP A 203 -30.74 -44.04 -2.58
CA ASP A 203 -32.09 -44.60 -2.49
C ASP A 203 -32.49 -45.33 -3.77
N LEU A 204 -32.13 -44.79 -4.94
CA LEU A 204 -32.34 -45.46 -6.23
C LEU A 204 -31.61 -46.80 -6.29
N LEU A 205 -30.33 -46.84 -5.91
CA LEU A 205 -29.55 -48.09 -5.86
C LEU A 205 -30.18 -49.13 -4.92
N SER A 206 -30.70 -48.68 -3.76
CA SER A 206 -31.41 -49.54 -2.80
C SER A 206 -32.70 -50.12 -3.39
N VAL A 207 -33.46 -49.30 -4.13
CA VAL A 207 -34.68 -49.75 -4.84
C VAL A 207 -34.33 -50.74 -5.96
N GLU A 208 -33.31 -50.46 -6.76
CA GLU A 208 -32.84 -51.38 -7.81
C GLU A 208 -32.42 -52.73 -7.23
N GLN A 209 -31.70 -52.76 -6.10
CA GLN A 209 -31.34 -53.99 -5.41
C GLN A 209 -32.59 -54.77 -4.94
N LYS A 210 -33.58 -54.09 -4.36
CA LYS A 210 -34.85 -54.73 -3.96
C LYS A 210 -35.60 -55.32 -5.15
N LEU A 211 -35.64 -54.60 -6.28
CA LEU A 211 -36.29 -55.07 -7.50
C LEU A 211 -35.58 -56.29 -8.07
N ASN A 212 -34.25 -56.29 -8.09
CA ASN A 212 -33.46 -57.45 -8.51
C ASN A 212 -33.69 -58.66 -7.58
N ASN A 213 -33.77 -58.45 -6.26
CA ASN A 213 -34.07 -59.52 -5.31
C ASN A 213 -35.49 -60.08 -5.50
N MET A 214 -36.50 -59.23 -5.73
CA MET A 214 -37.87 -59.69 -6.03
C MET A 214 -37.97 -60.45 -7.36
N ASN A 215 -37.18 -60.06 -8.38
CA ASN A 215 -37.12 -60.80 -9.64
C ASN A 215 -36.36 -62.13 -9.53
N LEU A 216 -35.58 -62.34 -8.46
CA LEU A 216 -34.86 -63.59 -8.17
C LEU A 216 -35.70 -64.58 -7.34
N ASP A 217 -36.78 -64.14 -6.71
CA ASP A 217 -37.80 -65.03 -6.17
C ASP A 217 -38.69 -65.50 -7.34
N PRO A 218 -38.67 -66.79 -7.72
CA PRO A 218 -39.62 -67.26 -8.71
C PRO A 218 -41.01 -67.11 -8.10
N TYR A 219 -41.80 -66.22 -8.71
CA TYR A 219 -43.23 -66.11 -8.48
C TYR A 219 -43.90 -67.43 -8.92
N ASP A 220 -43.79 -68.46 -8.08
CA ASP A 220 -44.70 -69.60 -8.10
C ASP A 220 -45.86 -69.21 -7.20
N GLY A 221 -46.98 -68.79 -7.81
CA GLY A 221 -48.13 -68.11 -7.19
C GLY A 221 -48.87 -68.90 -6.10
N THR A 222 -48.17 -69.30 -5.05
CA THR A 222 -48.68 -70.02 -3.89
C THR A 222 -48.30 -69.26 -2.64
N TYR A 223 -49.28 -68.63 -1.99
CA TYR A 223 -49.11 -68.01 -0.68
C TYR A 223 -48.80 -69.10 0.37
N LEU A 224 -47.52 -69.29 0.69
CA LEU A 224 -47.08 -70.15 1.79
C LEU A 224 -47.25 -69.39 3.12
N TRP A 225 -48.40 -69.56 3.75
CA TRP A 225 -48.58 -69.21 5.16
C TRP A 225 -47.78 -70.19 6.00
N LYS A 226 -46.65 -69.73 6.54
CA LYS A 226 -45.81 -70.54 7.43
C LYS A 226 -46.49 -70.65 8.79
N ILE A 227 -47.22 -71.74 9.02
CA ILE A 227 -47.79 -72.04 10.34
C ILE A 227 -46.63 -72.43 11.28
N THR A 228 -46.16 -71.48 12.08
CA THR A 228 -45.29 -71.76 13.23
C THR A 228 -46.14 -72.29 14.37
N ASN A 229 -46.26 -73.63 14.45
CA ASN A 229 -46.53 -74.48 15.64
C ASN A 229 -47.37 -75.71 15.28
N VAL A 230 -46.84 -76.63 14.47
CA VAL A 230 -47.39 -77.99 14.39
C VAL A 230 -46.50 -78.94 15.18
N GLN A 231 -46.57 -78.82 16.49
CA GLN A 231 -46.29 -79.92 17.40
C GLN A 231 -47.45 -80.03 18.37
N GLU A 232 -48.43 -80.88 18.07
CA GLU A 232 -49.02 -81.76 19.09
C GLU A 232 -49.89 -82.87 18.49
N LYS A 233 -49.38 -84.10 18.67
CA LYS A 233 -50.07 -85.38 18.88
C LYS A 233 -51.13 -85.84 17.87
N ILE A 234 -50.67 -86.71 16.96
CA ILE A 234 -51.43 -87.92 16.59
C ILE A 234 -50.61 -89.11 17.12
N GLY A 235 -51.19 -89.88 18.04
CA GLY A 235 -50.60 -91.07 18.66
C GLY A 235 -50.61 -91.01 20.18
#